data_AF-A0A8G2C1D9-F1
#
_entry.id   AF-A0A8G2C1D9-F1
#
_cell.length_a   1.000
_cell.length_b   1.000
_cell.length_c   1.000
_cell.angle_alpha   90.00
_cell.angle_beta   90.00
_cell.angle_gamma   90.00
#
_symmetry.space_group_name_H-M   'P 1'
#
loop_
_entity.id
_entity.type
_entity.pdbx_description
1 polymer ?
#
loop_
_entity_poly.entity_id
_entity_poly.type
_entity_poly.pdbx_seq_one_letter_code
_entity_poly.pdbx_strand_id
1 'polypeptide(L)'
;MEELFLIKCIDQIHDGLCNGLARFSGPSRAALIYALNRNSPLRIYDPCDLLRGHEPRLEELYLRHGKWMQDLSGDEDQDAGEFDNPELAGIIACGGHFHNMFYQTWLSEHHVDMCSTGPTQRWLEYACRLLSQDLGTKSIADLETSGYVLQNFATHAVRDHIVDMRNLSLGPDTRLRIYPILDSVLNISKTQEEGKWAFGDLIFVEPSQAHRIHYLATFGDFERPAMKDFKHTRKLLQAVEGNKHKLVSNGQKIIGIGTGRMPDFSVTAEFRGNHGFIKVQDETICSFSDGGFHSSTRQANLVQLEEVLLELNLDSSKLYTIMKVVSTLVRSAQERKHGCALVLDFGSPLANISGQHLETPLDLKRHMDLDLATSLAKVDGALHIDMMYLKLHAFASLLDGRAVAGENRARGARYNSALRFTAEHDQVILVVVSSDRPISIIQHGAEIKARCDWEPRYQCLSEPVTLEDWIGQPNHS
;
A
#
# COMPACT_ATOMS: atom_id res chain seq x y z
N MET A 1 -7.96 -20.21 -33.43
CA MET A 1 -7.52 -18.82 -33.67
C MET A 1 -8.17 -17.88 -32.66
N GLU A 2 -9.49 -17.98 -32.43
CA GLU A 2 -10.19 -17.18 -31.43
C GLU A 2 -9.76 -17.48 -29.98
N GLU A 3 -9.55 -18.75 -29.61
CA GLU A 3 -9.09 -19.12 -28.26
C GLU A 3 -7.68 -18.59 -27.95
N LEU A 4 -6.75 -18.68 -28.90
CA LEU A 4 -5.41 -18.12 -28.75
C LEU A 4 -5.43 -16.58 -28.64
N PHE A 5 -6.36 -15.92 -29.32
CA PHE A 5 -6.53 -14.46 -29.21
C PHE A 5 -7.03 -14.08 -27.82
N LEU A 6 -8.06 -14.77 -27.30
CA LEU A 6 -8.55 -14.56 -25.93
C LEU A 6 -7.45 -14.71 -24.88
N ILE A 7 -6.66 -15.79 -24.97
CA ILE A 7 -5.56 -16.03 -24.02
C ILE A 7 -4.55 -14.88 -24.07
N LYS A 8 -4.21 -14.37 -25.27
CA LYS A 8 -3.32 -13.21 -25.41
C LYS A 8 -3.91 -11.93 -24.83
N CYS A 9 -5.21 -11.68 -24.97
CA CYS A 9 -5.88 -10.55 -24.33
C CYS A 9 -5.76 -10.65 -22.81
N ILE A 10 -6.08 -11.82 -22.25
CA ILE A 10 -6.02 -12.05 -20.79
C ILE A 10 -4.59 -11.86 -20.28
N ASP A 11 -3.59 -12.43 -20.95
CA ASP A 11 -2.19 -12.35 -20.56
C ASP A 11 -1.67 -10.90 -20.58
N GLN A 12 -1.98 -10.11 -21.61
CA GLN A 12 -1.57 -8.70 -21.70
C GLN A 12 -2.20 -7.82 -20.62
N ILE A 13 -3.50 -8.00 -20.37
CA ILE A 13 -4.20 -7.29 -19.29
C ILE A 13 -3.63 -7.70 -17.93
N HIS A 14 -3.39 -9.00 -17.72
CA HIS A 14 -2.81 -9.54 -16.49
C HIS A 14 -1.41 -8.98 -16.22
N ASP A 15 -0.52 -8.99 -17.20
CA ASP A 15 0.85 -8.47 -17.06
C ASP A 15 0.85 -6.96 -16.81
N GLY A 16 0.04 -6.19 -17.54
CA GLY A 16 -0.14 -4.76 -17.33
C GLY A 16 -0.66 -4.44 -15.91
N LEU A 17 -1.63 -5.22 -15.44
CA LEU A 17 -2.21 -5.09 -14.11
C LEU A 17 -1.20 -5.44 -13.00
N CYS A 18 -0.52 -6.59 -13.10
CA CYS A 18 0.49 -7.01 -12.11
C CYS A 18 1.63 -5.99 -12.04
N ASN A 19 2.18 -5.56 -13.17
CA ASN A 19 3.26 -4.58 -13.20
C ASN A 19 2.83 -3.20 -12.68
N GLY A 20 1.62 -2.76 -13.01
CA GLY A 20 1.06 -1.49 -12.54
C GLY A 20 0.84 -1.48 -11.02
N LEU A 21 0.15 -2.52 -10.52
CA LEU A 21 -0.09 -2.67 -9.08
C LEU A 21 1.20 -2.92 -8.30
N ALA A 22 2.18 -3.64 -8.86
CA ALA A 22 3.49 -3.82 -8.24
C ALA A 22 4.20 -2.50 -7.95
N ARG A 23 4.10 -1.53 -8.87
CA ARG A 23 4.67 -0.18 -8.71
C ARG A 23 3.86 0.68 -7.72
N PHE A 24 2.55 0.50 -7.69
CA PHE A 24 1.65 1.29 -6.84
C PHE A 24 1.62 0.79 -5.39
N SER A 25 1.57 -0.52 -5.17
CA SER A 25 1.33 -1.16 -3.86
C SER A 25 2.48 -2.03 -3.35
N GLY A 26 3.54 -2.23 -4.13
CA GLY A 26 4.51 -3.29 -3.86
C GLY A 26 4.11 -4.61 -4.52
N PRO A 27 4.94 -5.67 -4.42
CA PRO A 27 4.76 -6.92 -5.18
C PRO A 27 3.31 -7.44 -5.13
N SER A 28 2.63 -7.38 -6.28
CA SER A 28 1.20 -7.68 -6.38
C SER A 28 0.95 -8.69 -7.50
N ARG A 29 0.04 -9.62 -7.26
CA ARG A 29 -0.45 -10.63 -8.19
C ARG A 29 -1.87 -10.28 -8.63
N ALA A 30 -2.30 -10.89 -9.71
CA ALA A 30 -3.67 -10.81 -10.17
C ALA A 30 -4.18 -12.18 -10.63
N ALA A 31 -5.49 -12.35 -10.54
CA ALA A 31 -6.21 -13.50 -11.09
C ALA A 31 -7.51 -13.03 -11.78
N LEU A 32 -8.02 -13.85 -12.69
CA LEU A 32 -9.26 -13.61 -13.41
C LEU A 32 -10.16 -14.84 -13.31
N ILE A 33 -11.43 -14.63 -12.98
CA ILE A 33 -12.50 -15.62 -13.13
C ILE A 33 -13.47 -15.09 -14.20
N TYR A 34 -13.80 -15.88 -15.21
CA TYR A 34 -14.63 -15.41 -16.32
C TYR A 34 -15.48 -16.50 -16.97
N ALA A 35 -16.54 -16.08 -17.67
CA ALA A 35 -17.34 -16.88 -18.59
C ALA A 35 -17.67 -16.07 -19.84
N LEU A 36 -17.45 -16.66 -21.03
CA LEU A 36 -17.68 -15.96 -22.30
C LEU A 36 -19.17 -15.72 -22.57
N ASN A 37 -20.00 -16.72 -22.28
CA ASN A 37 -21.44 -16.71 -22.51
C ASN A 37 -22.15 -17.31 -21.30
N ARG A 38 -23.46 -17.10 -21.18
CA ARG A 38 -24.30 -17.67 -20.10
C ARG A 38 -24.19 -19.19 -19.92
N ASN A 39 -23.96 -19.91 -21.02
CA ASN A 39 -23.86 -21.37 -21.02
C ASN A 39 -22.41 -21.89 -21.02
N SER A 40 -21.42 -20.98 -21.07
CA SER A 40 -20.02 -21.37 -21.02
C SER A 40 -19.63 -21.75 -19.58
N PRO A 41 -18.77 -22.76 -19.39
CA PRO A 41 -18.25 -23.05 -18.05
C PRO A 41 -17.43 -21.86 -17.54
N LEU A 42 -17.48 -21.62 -16.23
CA LEU A 42 -16.57 -20.69 -15.57
C LEU A 42 -15.14 -21.18 -15.73
N ARG A 43 -14.27 -20.26 -16.14
CA ARG A 43 -12.83 -20.47 -16.25
C ARG A 43 -12.08 -19.57 -15.28
N ILE A 44 -10.90 -20.02 -14.89
CA ILE A 44 -9.99 -19.30 -13.99
C ILE A 44 -8.60 -19.19 -14.61
N TYR A 45 -8.03 -18.00 -14.53
CA TYR A 45 -6.67 -17.68 -14.89
C TYR A 45 -5.95 -17.12 -13.65
N ASP A 46 -5.18 -17.97 -12.99
CA ASP A 46 -4.42 -17.65 -11.78
C ASP A 46 -2.98 -18.17 -11.89
N PRO A 47 -2.13 -17.58 -12.76
CA PRO A 47 -0.79 -18.09 -13.03
C PRO A 47 0.18 -17.91 -11.84
N CYS A 48 -0.20 -17.12 -10.83
CA CYS A 48 0.64 -16.77 -9.68
C CYS A 48 0.06 -17.28 -8.35
N ASP A 49 -0.90 -18.20 -8.40
CA ASP A 49 -1.52 -18.83 -7.23
C ASP A 49 -2.02 -17.80 -6.19
N LEU A 50 -2.63 -16.71 -6.67
CA LEU A 50 -3.25 -15.68 -5.83
C LEU A 50 -4.40 -16.28 -5.02
N LEU A 51 -5.21 -17.13 -5.65
CA LEU A 51 -6.47 -17.63 -5.09
C LEU A 51 -6.31 -18.96 -4.34
N ARG A 52 -5.12 -19.55 -4.32
CA ARG A 52 -4.84 -20.78 -3.58
C ARG A 52 -5.09 -20.61 -2.09
N GLY A 53 -5.81 -21.54 -1.48
CA GLY A 53 -6.32 -21.46 -0.11
C GLY A 53 -7.74 -20.89 0.01
N HIS A 54 -8.31 -20.34 -1.08
CA HIS A 54 -9.70 -19.86 -1.12
C HIS A 54 -10.68 -20.83 -1.80
N GLU A 55 -10.25 -22.06 -2.13
CA GLU A 55 -11.03 -23.05 -2.87
C GLU A 55 -12.44 -23.28 -2.27
N PRO A 56 -12.61 -23.47 -0.94
CA PRO A 56 -13.95 -23.74 -0.38
C PRO A 56 -14.92 -22.57 -0.58
N ARG A 57 -14.42 -21.34 -0.48
CA ARG A 57 -15.24 -20.13 -0.65
C ARG A 57 -15.56 -19.87 -2.10
N LEU A 58 -14.62 -20.14 -3.01
CA LEU A 58 -14.86 -20.08 -4.46
C LEU A 58 -15.90 -21.11 -4.90
N GLU A 59 -15.84 -22.35 -4.40
CA GLU A 59 -16.83 -23.39 -4.68
C GLU A 59 -18.24 -22.94 -4.24
N GLU A 60 -18.35 -22.41 -3.02
CA GLU A 60 -19.60 -21.90 -2.46
C GLU A 60 -20.20 -20.77 -3.29
N LEU A 61 -19.41 -19.75 -3.63
CA LEU A 61 -19.88 -18.55 -4.32
C LEU A 61 -20.24 -18.82 -5.78
N TYR A 62 -19.38 -19.54 -6.50
CA TYR A 62 -19.47 -19.65 -7.95
C TYR A 62 -20.21 -20.90 -8.41
N LEU A 63 -19.98 -22.05 -7.77
CA LEU A 63 -20.53 -23.33 -8.23
C LEU A 63 -21.84 -23.68 -7.53
N ARG A 64 -21.97 -23.39 -6.23
CA ARG A 64 -23.19 -23.72 -5.46
C ARG A 64 -24.26 -22.64 -5.53
N HIS A 65 -23.90 -21.39 -5.26
CA HIS A 65 -24.89 -20.30 -5.25
C HIS A 65 -25.18 -19.73 -6.64
N GLY A 66 -24.21 -19.75 -7.56
CA GLY A 66 -24.39 -19.30 -8.94
C GLY A 66 -24.82 -17.83 -9.06
N LYS A 67 -24.47 -16.98 -8.08
CA LYS A 67 -24.89 -15.56 -8.05
C LYS A 67 -24.46 -14.79 -9.30
N TRP A 68 -23.32 -15.16 -9.88
CA TRP A 68 -22.80 -14.61 -11.14
C TRP A 68 -23.76 -14.80 -12.34
N MET A 69 -24.77 -15.67 -12.24
CA MET A 69 -25.79 -15.88 -13.28
C MET A 69 -27.11 -15.10 -13.05
N GLN A 70 -27.28 -14.42 -11.90
CA GLN A 70 -28.62 -14.04 -11.41
C GLN A 70 -29.10 -12.60 -11.66
N ASP A 71 -28.34 -11.69 -12.27
CA ASP A 71 -28.80 -10.29 -12.47
C ASP A 71 -28.88 -9.85 -13.93
N LEU A 72 -29.95 -10.27 -14.63
CA LEU A 72 -30.37 -9.66 -15.91
C LEU A 72 -31.89 -9.44 -15.91
N SER A 73 -32.35 -8.45 -15.13
CA SER A 73 -33.70 -7.90 -15.27
C SER A 73 -33.73 -6.49 -15.90
N GLY A 74 -32.60 -6.05 -16.48
CA GLY A 74 -32.47 -4.79 -17.23
C GLY A 74 -31.81 -5.04 -18.60
N ASP A 75 -32.05 -4.14 -19.56
CA ASP A 75 -31.61 -4.22 -20.96
C ASP A 75 -30.19 -4.80 -21.11
N GLU A 76 -30.06 -5.82 -21.97
CA GLU A 76 -28.81 -6.55 -22.30
C GLU A 76 -27.70 -5.65 -22.91
N ASP A 77 -27.97 -4.36 -23.10
CA ASP A 77 -27.12 -3.39 -23.79
C ASP A 77 -26.32 -2.46 -22.85
N GLN A 78 -26.37 -2.66 -21.52
CA GLN A 78 -25.57 -1.86 -20.58
C GLN A 78 -24.56 -2.72 -19.82
N ASP A 79 -23.29 -2.28 -19.82
CA ASP A 79 -22.26 -2.81 -18.93
C ASP A 79 -22.71 -2.58 -17.48
N ALA A 80 -23.27 -3.62 -16.86
CA ALA A 80 -23.65 -3.64 -15.45
C ALA A 80 -22.37 -3.91 -14.62
N GLY A 81 -21.56 -2.85 -14.50
CA GLY A 81 -20.35 -2.84 -13.69
C GLY A 81 -20.67 -2.86 -12.20
N GLU A 82 -19.92 -3.70 -11.48
CA GLU A 82 -19.96 -3.97 -10.03
C GLU A 82 -20.97 -5.05 -9.60
N PHE A 83 -20.49 -6.31 -9.56
CA PHE A 83 -21.01 -7.33 -8.64
C PHE A 83 -20.46 -7.16 -7.23
N ASP A 84 -21.21 -7.69 -6.25
CA ASP A 84 -20.73 -7.87 -4.88
C ASP A 84 -19.33 -8.49 -4.88
N ASN A 85 -18.41 -7.80 -4.19
CA ASN A 85 -17.06 -8.31 -3.94
C ASN A 85 -17.20 -9.70 -3.27
N PRO A 86 -16.56 -10.77 -3.79
CA PRO A 86 -16.67 -12.14 -3.26
C PRO A 86 -16.22 -12.36 -1.79
N GLU A 87 -16.01 -11.30 -1.00
CA GLU A 87 -15.63 -11.34 0.43
C GLU A 87 -14.52 -12.35 0.72
N LEU A 88 -13.53 -12.41 -0.17
CA LEU A 88 -12.34 -13.23 0.00
C LEU A 88 -11.35 -12.48 0.91
N ALA A 89 -10.95 -13.11 2.02
CA ALA A 89 -10.05 -12.50 2.98
C ALA A 89 -8.70 -12.14 2.31
N GLY A 90 -8.25 -10.90 2.47
CA GLY A 90 -6.99 -10.44 1.88
C GLY A 90 -7.03 -10.21 0.37
N ILE A 91 -8.21 -10.20 -0.26
CA ILE A 91 -8.37 -10.03 -1.71
C ILE A 91 -9.28 -8.84 -2.02
N ILE A 92 -8.88 -8.04 -3.00
CA ILE A 92 -9.67 -6.99 -3.63
C ILE A 92 -10.17 -7.53 -4.97
N ALA A 93 -11.45 -7.42 -5.23
CA ALA A 93 -12.04 -7.86 -6.49
C ALA A 93 -12.94 -6.78 -7.10
N CYS A 94 -12.98 -6.75 -8.43
CA CYS A 94 -13.93 -5.97 -9.20
C CYS A 94 -14.32 -6.76 -10.45
N GLY A 95 -15.61 -6.77 -10.77
CA GLY A 95 -16.15 -7.57 -11.85
C GLY A 95 -17.59 -7.21 -12.17
N GLY A 96 -18.11 -7.82 -13.23
CA GLY A 96 -19.37 -7.40 -13.85
C GLY A 96 -19.75 -8.24 -15.06
N HIS A 97 -20.92 -7.92 -15.61
CA HIS A 97 -21.28 -8.30 -16.97
C HIS A 97 -20.76 -7.24 -17.93
N PHE A 98 -20.15 -7.67 -19.04
CA PHE A 98 -19.63 -6.79 -20.07
C PHE A 98 -20.04 -7.28 -21.46
N HIS A 99 -20.21 -6.37 -22.41
CA HIS A 99 -20.74 -6.71 -23.75
C HIS A 99 -20.00 -7.88 -24.45
N ASN A 100 -18.66 -7.89 -24.43
CA ASN A 100 -17.86 -8.94 -25.09
C ASN A 100 -17.41 -10.07 -24.14
N MET A 101 -17.92 -10.09 -22.91
CA MET A 101 -17.59 -11.10 -21.90
C MET A 101 -18.74 -11.20 -20.90
N PHE A 102 -19.56 -12.26 -21.02
CA PHE A 102 -20.75 -12.43 -20.18
C PHE A 102 -20.44 -12.22 -18.70
N TYR A 103 -19.40 -12.82 -18.16
CA TYR A 103 -18.97 -12.59 -16.80
C TYR A 103 -17.45 -12.47 -16.72
N GLN A 104 -16.96 -11.49 -15.98
CA GLN A 104 -15.56 -11.43 -15.56
C GLN A 104 -15.41 -10.80 -14.19
N THR A 105 -14.41 -11.25 -13.44
CA THR A 105 -13.98 -10.63 -12.19
C THR A 105 -12.47 -10.73 -12.07
N TRP A 106 -11.83 -9.57 -11.97
CA TRP A 106 -10.41 -9.44 -11.71
C TRP A 106 -10.17 -9.31 -10.20
N LEU A 107 -9.13 -9.98 -9.70
CA LEU A 107 -8.78 -10.04 -8.28
C LEU A 107 -7.30 -9.69 -8.09
N SER A 108 -6.96 -9.05 -6.96
CA SER A 108 -5.58 -8.75 -6.54
C SER A 108 -5.47 -8.72 -5.01
N GLU A 109 -4.27 -8.73 -4.45
CA GLU A 109 -4.09 -8.68 -2.99
C GLU A 109 -4.58 -7.36 -2.36
N HIS A 110 -5.11 -7.51 -1.15
CA HIS A 110 -5.21 -6.44 -0.17
C HIS A 110 -3.95 -6.42 0.70
N HIS A 111 -3.04 -5.48 0.42
CA HIS A 111 -1.85 -5.29 1.25
C HIS A 111 -2.22 -4.62 2.57
N VAL A 112 -1.62 -5.08 3.67
CA VAL A 112 -1.93 -4.62 5.04
C VAL A 112 -1.62 -3.13 5.24
N ASP A 113 -0.66 -2.60 4.50
CA ASP A 113 -0.25 -1.21 4.59
C ASP A 113 -0.93 -0.30 3.56
N MET A 114 -2.01 -0.70 2.90
CA MET A 114 -2.73 0.17 1.95
C MET A 114 -3.49 1.30 2.66
N CYS A 115 -3.40 2.51 2.11
CA CYS A 115 -4.16 3.69 2.54
C CYS A 115 -5.66 3.46 2.32
N SER A 116 -6.03 3.03 1.12
CA SER A 116 -7.40 2.68 0.72
C SER A 116 -7.37 1.62 -0.39
N THR A 117 -8.43 0.83 -0.51
CA THR A 117 -8.59 -0.15 -1.61
C THR A 117 -9.15 0.48 -2.89
N GLY A 118 -9.74 1.68 -2.78
CA GLY A 118 -10.46 2.35 -3.85
C GLY A 118 -9.68 2.51 -5.15
N PRO A 119 -8.45 3.07 -5.15
CA PRO A 119 -7.64 3.17 -6.37
C PRO A 119 -7.36 1.80 -7.01
N THR A 120 -7.10 0.75 -6.22
CA THR A 120 -6.91 -0.60 -6.75
C THR A 120 -8.20 -1.15 -7.37
N GLN A 121 -9.35 -0.92 -6.75
CA GLN A 121 -10.65 -1.29 -7.35
C GLN A 121 -10.86 -0.62 -8.71
N ARG A 122 -10.55 0.68 -8.85
CA ARG A 122 -10.65 1.38 -10.14
C ARG A 122 -9.69 0.80 -11.18
N TRP A 123 -8.53 0.31 -10.75
CA TRP A 123 -7.60 -0.40 -11.62
C TRP A 123 -8.18 -1.71 -12.17
N LEU A 124 -8.81 -2.51 -11.29
CA LEU A 124 -9.46 -3.77 -11.66
C LEU A 124 -10.70 -3.53 -12.53
N GLU A 125 -11.48 -2.50 -12.25
CA GLU A 125 -12.61 -2.06 -13.08
C GLU A 125 -12.14 -1.69 -14.50
N TYR A 126 -11.04 -0.94 -14.60
CA TYR A 126 -10.48 -0.55 -15.88
C TYR A 126 -9.92 -1.75 -16.66
N ALA A 127 -9.33 -2.74 -15.96
CA ALA A 127 -8.93 -4.01 -16.56
C ALA A 127 -10.12 -4.77 -17.17
N CYS A 128 -11.28 -4.77 -16.50
CA CYS A 128 -12.49 -5.37 -17.06
C CYS A 128 -12.91 -4.69 -18.37
N ARG A 129 -12.90 -3.35 -18.39
CA ARG A 129 -13.28 -2.54 -19.57
C ARG A 129 -12.34 -2.79 -20.75
N LEU A 130 -11.02 -2.76 -20.51
CA LEU A 130 -10.03 -2.98 -21.55
C LEU A 130 -10.11 -4.41 -22.11
N LEU A 131 -10.29 -5.43 -21.25
CA LEU A 131 -10.46 -6.80 -21.75
C LEU A 131 -11.69 -6.92 -22.66
N SER A 132 -12.83 -6.35 -22.24
CA SER A 132 -14.06 -6.34 -23.06
C SER A 132 -13.83 -5.59 -24.38
N GLN A 133 -13.14 -4.45 -24.35
CA GLN A 133 -12.84 -3.66 -25.55
C GLN A 133 -11.92 -4.40 -26.53
N ASP A 134 -10.85 -5.03 -26.04
CA ASP A 134 -9.89 -5.77 -26.86
C ASP A 134 -10.56 -6.96 -27.57
N LEU A 135 -11.46 -7.66 -26.85
CA LEU A 135 -12.25 -8.75 -27.42
C LEU A 135 -13.24 -8.29 -28.49
N GLY A 136 -13.86 -7.12 -28.33
CA GLY A 136 -14.74 -6.54 -29.34
C GLY A 136 -13.99 -6.03 -30.57
N THR A 137 -12.84 -5.40 -30.37
CA THR A 137 -12.05 -4.79 -31.46
C THR A 137 -11.35 -5.85 -32.31
N LYS A 138 -10.95 -6.98 -31.72
CA LYS A 138 -10.19 -8.07 -32.38
C LYS A 138 -8.91 -7.60 -33.09
N SER A 139 -8.33 -6.48 -32.65
CA SER A 139 -7.11 -5.90 -33.21
C SER A 139 -5.88 -6.42 -32.46
N ILE A 140 -4.99 -7.12 -33.17
CA ILE A 140 -3.75 -7.63 -32.57
C ILE A 140 -2.76 -6.49 -32.27
N ALA A 141 -2.78 -5.41 -33.06
CA ALA A 141 -1.88 -4.28 -32.89
C ALA A 141 -2.18 -3.46 -31.62
N ASP A 142 -3.44 -3.46 -31.17
CA ASP A 142 -3.87 -2.65 -30.02
C ASP A 142 -3.66 -3.38 -28.67
N LEU A 143 -3.44 -4.71 -28.69
CA LEU A 143 -3.28 -5.53 -27.48
C LEU A 143 -2.18 -5.04 -26.53
N GLU A 144 -1.03 -4.66 -27.07
CA GLU A 144 0.10 -4.16 -26.27
C GLU A 144 -0.20 -2.80 -25.62
N THR A 145 -1.10 -2.01 -26.23
CA THR A 145 -1.48 -0.70 -25.73
C THR A 145 -2.29 -0.82 -24.44
N SER A 146 -3.23 -1.76 -24.38
CA SER A 146 -4.06 -1.99 -23.18
C SER A 146 -3.22 -2.38 -21.96
N GLY A 147 -2.26 -3.30 -22.14
CA GLY A 147 -1.30 -3.66 -21.09
C GLY A 147 -0.45 -2.47 -20.62
N TYR A 148 0.08 -1.67 -21.56
CA TYR A 148 0.88 -0.49 -21.23
C TYR A 148 0.09 0.60 -20.49
N VAL A 149 -1.18 0.80 -20.84
CA VAL A 149 -2.07 1.74 -20.14
C VAL A 149 -2.28 1.30 -18.70
N LEU A 150 -2.59 0.02 -18.47
CA LEU A 150 -2.74 -0.53 -17.12
C LEU A 150 -1.45 -0.41 -16.31
N GLN A 151 -0.29 -0.61 -16.92
CA GLN A 151 0.99 -0.48 -16.22
C GLN A 151 1.23 0.93 -15.66
N ASN A 152 0.64 1.97 -16.26
CA ASN A 152 0.85 3.38 -15.92
C ASN A 152 -0.41 4.07 -15.36
N PHE A 153 -1.38 3.30 -14.86
CA PHE A 153 -2.71 3.78 -14.52
C PHE A 153 -2.82 4.47 -13.13
N ALA A 154 -1.75 4.55 -12.34
CA ALA A 154 -1.80 5.01 -10.94
C ALA A 154 -2.49 6.36 -10.73
N THR A 155 -2.11 7.39 -11.49
CA THR A 155 -2.71 8.73 -11.38
C THR A 155 -4.18 8.71 -11.79
N HIS A 156 -4.55 7.90 -12.78
CA HIS A 156 -5.92 7.74 -13.25
C HIS A 156 -6.78 7.02 -12.19
N ALA A 157 -6.29 5.92 -11.64
CA ALA A 157 -6.94 5.18 -10.55
C ALA A 157 -7.24 6.05 -9.32
N VAL A 158 -6.24 6.83 -8.86
CA VAL A 158 -6.43 7.77 -7.74
C VAL A 158 -7.44 8.85 -8.11
N ARG A 159 -7.36 9.40 -9.32
CA ARG A 159 -8.31 10.42 -9.79
C ARG A 159 -9.73 9.88 -9.81
N ASP A 160 -9.95 8.71 -10.41
CA ASP A 160 -11.27 8.14 -10.63
C ASP A 160 -11.93 7.84 -9.28
N HIS A 161 -11.18 7.25 -8.35
CA HIS A 161 -11.67 7.01 -7.00
C HIS A 161 -12.08 8.30 -6.27
N ILE A 162 -11.25 9.37 -6.34
CA ILE A 162 -11.60 10.68 -5.75
C ILE A 162 -12.84 11.28 -6.42
N VAL A 163 -12.98 11.10 -7.74
CA VAL A 163 -14.16 11.58 -8.49
C VAL A 163 -15.42 10.83 -8.09
N ASP A 164 -15.35 9.52 -7.85
CA ASP A 164 -16.50 8.73 -7.40
C ASP A 164 -16.93 9.14 -5.98
N MET A 165 -15.98 9.26 -5.05
CA MET A 165 -16.25 9.79 -3.71
C MET A 165 -16.91 11.17 -3.76
N ARG A 166 -16.43 12.02 -4.67
CA ARG A 166 -16.99 13.35 -4.89
C ARG A 166 -18.42 13.28 -5.43
N ASN A 167 -18.67 12.43 -6.42
CA ASN A 167 -19.98 12.31 -7.05
C ASN A 167 -21.02 11.81 -6.03
N LEU A 168 -20.62 10.90 -5.13
CA LEU A 168 -21.46 10.45 -4.01
C LEU A 168 -21.74 11.58 -3.00
N SER A 169 -20.78 12.49 -2.80
CA SER A 169 -20.89 13.55 -1.78
C SER A 169 -21.58 14.84 -2.28
N LEU A 170 -21.23 15.31 -3.49
CA LEU A 170 -21.65 16.61 -4.04
C LEU A 170 -22.46 16.50 -5.34
N GLY A 171 -22.55 15.31 -5.94
CA GLY A 171 -23.09 15.13 -7.28
C GLY A 171 -22.08 15.44 -8.41
N PRO A 172 -22.52 15.34 -9.68
CA PRO A 172 -21.63 15.37 -10.83
C PRO A 172 -21.17 16.79 -11.24
N ASP A 173 -21.94 17.83 -10.92
CA ASP A 173 -21.67 19.21 -11.36
C ASP A 173 -20.70 19.92 -10.41
N THR A 174 -19.40 19.77 -10.68
CA THR A 174 -18.32 20.33 -9.87
C THR A 174 -17.26 21.02 -10.75
N ARG A 175 -16.68 22.11 -10.26
CA ARG A 175 -15.64 22.87 -10.96
C ARG A 175 -14.24 22.44 -10.56
N LEU A 176 -14.10 21.72 -9.46
CA LEU A 176 -12.83 21.18 -8.99
C LEU A 176 -12.34 20.03 -9.88
N ARG A 177 -11.32 20.30 -10.71
CA ARG A 177 -10.70 19.30 -11.59
C ARG A 177 -9.58 18.57 -10.86
N ILE A 178 -9.70 17.24 -10.72
CA ILE A 178 -8.77 16.43 -9.92
C ILE A 178 -7.40 16.23 -10.59
N TYR A 179 -7.31 16.02 -11.90
CA TYR A 179 -5.99 15.85 -12.57
C TYR A 179 -5.02 17.02 -12.34
N PRO A 180 -5.41 18.30 -12.56
CA PRO A 180 -4.54 19.43 -12.26
C PRO A 180 -4.10 19.51 -10.80
N ILE A 181 -4.95 19.07 -9.87
CA ILE A 181 -4.64 19.03 -8.44
C ILE A 181 -3.54 18.00 -8.18
N LEU A 182 -3.75 16.76 -8.63
CA LEU A 182 -2.78 15.68 -8.46
C LEU A 182 -1.42 16.04 -9.08
N ASP A 183 -1.42 16.60 -10.30
CA ASP A 183 -0.21 17.08 -10.97
C ASP A 183 0.48 18.20 -10.16
N SER A 184 -0.29 19.17 -9.65
CA SER A 184 0.28 20.25 -8.83
C SER A 184 0.90 19.70 -7.54
N VAL A 185 0.26 18.72 -6.89
CA VAL A 185 0.80 18.10 -5.67
C VAL A 185 2.13 17.41 -5.95
N LEU A 186 2.22 16.62 -7.02
CA LEU A 186 3.47 15.95 -7.39
C LEU A 186 4.58 16.96 -7.70
N ASN A 187 4.29 18.03 -8.44
CA ASN A 187 5.28 19.05 -8.76
C ASN A 187 5.72 19.88 -7.55
N ILE A 188 4.80 20.22 -6.64
CA ILE A 188 5.13 20.87 -5.37
C ILE A 188 6.00 19.95 -4.50
N SER A 189 5.70 18.65 -4.44
CA SER A 189 6.46 17.67 -3.65
C SER A 189 7.93 17.57 -4.08
N LYS A 190 8.21 17.75 -5.38
CA LYS A 190 9.56 17.76 -5.96
C LYS A 190 10.27 19.11 -5.81
N THR A 191 9.55 20.18 -5.49
CA THR A 191 10.09 21.54 -5.44
C THR A 191 10.71 21.80 -4.06
N GLN A 192 12.03 21.94 -4.02
CA GLN A 192 12.74 22.40 -2.82
C GLN A 192 12.73 23.93 -2.75
N GLU A 193 12.59 24.46 -1.54
CA GLU A 193 12.74 25.89 -1.25
C GLU A 193 13.76 26.02 -0.13
N GLU A 194 14.80 26.83 -0.34
CA GLU A 194 15.95 26.98 0.59
C GLU A 194 16.59 25.62 0.98
N GLY A 195 16.59 24.66 0.07
CA GLY A 195 17.12 23.30 0.28
C GLY A 195 16.23 22.38 1.12
N LYS A 196 15.02 22.83 1.51
CA LYS A 196 14.07 22.06 2.31
C LYS A 196 12.89 21.54 1.48
N TRP A 197 12.50 20.30 1.75
CA TRP A 197 11.32 19.66 1.19
C TRP A 197 10.02 20.25 1.73
N ALA A 198 8.91 20.08 1.01
CA ALA A 198 7.59 20.57 1.39
C ALA A 198 7.09 19.95 2.70
N PHE A 199 6.58 20.79 3.61
CA PHE A 199 5.84 20.38 4.81
C PHE A 199 4.56 21.19 4.93
N GLY A 200 3.54 20.63 5.57
CA GLY A 200 2.26 21.31 5.84
C GLY A 200 1.12 20.87 4.92
N ASP A 201 -0.07 21.40 5.18
CA ASP A 201 -1.31 20.99 4.51
C ASP A 201 -1.74 22.00 3.44
N LEU A 202 -1.98 21.50 2.23
CA LEU A 202 -2.64 22.23 1.14
C LEU A 202 -3.99 21.58 0.85
N ILE A 203 -5.06 22.36 0.99
CA ILE A 203 -6.42 21.89 0.73
C ILE A 203 -6.96 22.51 -0.55
N PHE A 204 -7.63 21.66 -1.33
CA PHE A 204 -8.40 22.01 -2.49
C PHE A 204 -9.90 21.90 -2.17
N VAL A 205 -10.60 23.01 -2.34
CA VAL A 205 -12.04 23.09 -2.09
C VAL A 205 -12.79 23.48 -3.35
N GLU A 206 -14.02 22.98 -3.47
CA GLU A 206 -14.91 23.38 -4.55
C GLU A 206 -15.15 24.90 -4.48
N PRO A 207 -14.98 25.65 -5.60
CA PRO A 207 -15.20 27.10 -5.62
C PRO A 207 -16.54 27.56 -5.03
N SER A 208 -17.61 26.79 -5.22
CA SER A 208 -18.93 27.11 -4.65
C SER A 208 -18.96 27.02 -3.12
N GLN A 209 -18.06 26.26 -2.50
CA GLN A 209 -17.96 26.05 -1.05
C GLN A 209 -16.85 26.88 -0.39
N ALA A 210 -16.02 27.58 -1.16
CA ALA A 210 -14.88 28.33 -0.64
C ALA A 210 -15.27 29.38 0.42
N HIS A 211 -16.49 29.93 0.35
CA HIS A 211 -17.03 30.90 1.32
C HIS A 211 -17.32 30.30 2.70
N ARG A 212 -17.39 28.96 2.82
CA ARG A 212 -17.66 28.26 4.09
C ARG A 212 -16.42 28.10 4.96
N ILE A 213 -15.24 28.43 4.43
CA ILE A 213 -13.97 28.30 5.14
C ILE A 213 -13.76 29.49 6.06
N HIS A 214 -13.32 29.22 7.29
CA HIS A 214 -12.86 30.25 8.19
C HIS A 214 -11.41 30.64 7.82
N TYR A 215 -11.26 31.73 7.07
CA TYR A 215 -9.95 32.26 6.69
C TYR A 215 -9.34 33.11 7.80
N LEU A 216 -8.07 32.84 8.10
CA LEU A 216 -7.22 33.71 8.92
C LEU A 216 -6.67 34.87 8.08
N ALA A 217 -6.36 34.59 6.81
CA ALA A 217 -5.91 35.57 5.84
C ALA A 217 -6.34 35.15 4.43
N THR A 218 -6.82 36.09 3.64
CA THR A 218 -7.09 35.91 2.20
C THR A 218 -6.13 36.77 1.39
N PHE A 219 -5.63 36.24 0.27
CA PHE A 219 -4.75 36.98 -0.63
C PHE A 219 -5.56 37.80 -1.63
N GLY A 220 -5.05 38.98 -2.00
CA GLY A 220 -5.67 39.85 -3.00
C GLY A 220 -5.76 39.15 -4.36
N ASP A 221 -6.83 39.40 -5.12
CA ASP A 221 -7.15 38.63 -6.34
C ASP A 221 -6.00 38.61 -7.38
N PHE A 222 -5.21 39.68 -7.45
CA PHE A 222 -4.06 39.83 -8.35
C PHE A 222 -2.76 39.19 -7.83
N GLU A 223 -2.70 38.86 -6.55
CA GLU A 223 -1.52 38.31 -5.87
C GLU A 223 -1.61 36.78 -5.68
N ARG A 224 -2.79 36.20 -5.90
CA ARG A 224 -3.04 34.76 -5.75
C ARG A 224 -2.21 33.95 -6.74
N PRO A 225 -1.27 33.10 -6.28
CA PRO A 225 -0.54 32.22 -7.18
C PRO A 225 -1.48 31.23 -7.85
N ALA A 226 -1.24 31.00 -9.15
CA ALA A 226 -1.84 29.89 -9.86
C ALA A 226 -1.26 28.57 -9.34
N MET A 227 -2.03 27.50 -9.38
CA MET A 227 -1.57 26.18 -8.94
C MET A 227 -0.37 25.65 -9.74
N LYS A 228 -0.18 26.14 -10.98
CA LYS A 228 0.99 25.86 -11.81
C LYS A 228 2.27 26.58 -11.36
N ASP A 229 2.15 27.60 -10.51
CA ASP A 229 3.30 28.28 -9.89
C ASP A 229 3.74 27.50 -8.64
N PHE A 230 4.38 26.36 -8.90
CA PHE A 230 4.76 25.39 -7.87
C PHE A 230 5.75 25.98 -6.87
N LYS A 231 6.68 26.83 -7.33
CA LYS A 231 7.68 27.47 -6.47
C LYS A 231 7.04 28.48 -5.51
N HIS A 232 6.14 29.33 -6.03
CA HIS A 232 5.43 30.27 -5.17
C HIS A 232 4.50 29.55 -4.19
N THR A 233 3.77 28.53 -4.65
CA THR A 233 2.91 27.71 -3.79
C THR A 233 3.72 27.01 -2.68
N ARG A 234 4.87 26.41 -3.04
CA ARG A 234 5.80 25.79 -2.09
C ARG A 234 6.29 26.79 -1.04
N LYS A 235 6.63 28.01 -1.45
CA LYS A 235 7.07 29.08 -0.53
C LYS A 235 5.96 29.47 0.45
N LEU A 236 4.72 29.62 -0.02
CA LEU A 236 3.58 29.91 0.85
C LEU A 236 3.25 28.78 1.82
N LEU A 237 3.51 27.53 1.43
CA LEU A 237 3.29 26.37 2.30
C LEU A 237 4.08 26.46 3.61
N GLN A 238 5.24 27.15 3.62
CA GLN A 238 6.02 27.39 4.84
C GLN A 238 5.23 28.12 5.94
N ALA A 239 4.24 28.95 5.58
CA ALA A 239 3.41 29.66 6.54
C ALA A 239 2.49 28.74 7.36
N VAL A 240 2.25 27.52 6.89
CA VAL A 240 1.39 26.52 7.53
C VAL A 240 2.16 25.29 8.04
N GLU A 241 3.50 25.33 7.99
CA GLU A 241 4.34 24.26 8.51
C GLU A 241 4.24 24.16 10.05
N GLY A 242 4.05 22.94 10.56
CA GLY A 242 4.10 22.63 12.00
C GLY A 242 2.93 23.16 12.84
N ASN A 243 1.85 23.62 12.22
CA ASN A 243 0.67 24.15 12.91
C ASN A 243 -0.64 23.58 12.34
N LYS A 244 -1.78 23.99 12.90
CA LYS A 244 -3.12 23.49 12.50
C LYS A 244 -3.74 24.25 11.32
N HIS A 245 -3.06 25.29 10.82
CA HIS A 245 -3.53 26.08 9.69
C HIS A 245 -3.25 25.36 8.39
N LYS A 246 -3.97 25.74 7.34
CA LYS A 246 -3.92 25.05 6.05
C LYS A 246 -3.92 26.06 4.93
N LEU A 247 -3.10 25.82 3.92
CA LEU A 247 -3.09 26.63 2.70
C LEU A 247 -4.31 26.22 1.88
N VAL A 248 -5.12 27.17 1.43
CA VAL A 248 -6.41 26.89 0.78
C VAL A 248 -6.35 27.26 -0.70
N SER A 249 -6.79 26.35 -1.56
CA SER A 249 -6.88 26.50 -3.01
C SER A 249 -8.29 26.19 -3.50
N ASN A 250 -8.72 26.87 -4.56
CA ASN A 250 -9.96 26.52 -5.29
C ASN A 250 -9.70 25.53 -6.45
N GLY A 251 -8.51 24.92 -6.51
CA GLY A 251 -8.07 24.05 -7.60
C GLY A 251 -7.39 24.78 -8.76
N GLN A 252 -7.51 26.11 -8.86
CA GLN A 252 -6.85 26.93 -9.87
C GLN A 252 -5.83 27.89 -9.27
N LYS A 253 -6.16 28.49 -8.13
CA LYS A 253 -5.33 29.46 -7.42
C LYS A 253 -5.38 29.25 -5.92
N ILE A 254 -4.32 29.66 -5.23
CA ILE A 254 -4.33 29.77 -3.77
C ILE A 254 -5.18 30.97 -3.35
N ILE A 255 -6.12 30.75 -2.44
CA ILE A 255 -7.05 31.77 -1.93
C ILE A 255 -6.47 32.47 -0.70
N GLY A 256 -5.85 31.71 0.19
CA GLY A 256 -5.41 32.20 1.50
C GLY A 256 -5.06 31.09 2.48
N ILE A 257 -5.03 31.42 3.76
CA ILE A 257 -4.77 30.51 4.87
C ILE A 257 -6.06 30.34 5.69
N GLY A 258 -6.50 29.09 5.83
CA GLY A 258 -7.70 28.72 6.55
C GLY A 258 -7.41 27.93 7.83
N THR A 259 -8.40 27.83 8.70
CA THR A 259 -8.36 26.98 9.90
C THR A 259 -9.74 26.38 10.18
N GLY A 260 -9.78 25.41 11.10
CA GLY A 260 -11.01 24.75 11.52
C GLY A 260 -11.49 23.64 10.57
N ARG A 261 -12.80 23.38 10.60
CA ARG A 261 -13.44 22.33 9.80
C ARG A 261 -13.52 22.74 8.34
N MET A 262 -13.17 21.81 7.45
CA MET A 262 -13.26 22.02 6.00
C MET A 262 -14.64 21.63 5.47
N PRO A 263 -15.03 22.14 4.29
CA PRO A 263 -16.30 21.77 3.65
C PRO A 263 -16.41 20.27 3.39
N ASP A 264 -17.64 19.80 3.19
CA ASP A 264 -17.98 18.37 3.14
C ASP A 264 -17.20 17.60 2.06
N PHE A 265 -16.75 18.24 0.98
CA PHE A 265 -15.78 17.64 0.07
C PHE A 265 -14.55 18.55 -0.09
N SER A 266 -13.43 18.11 0.46
CA SER A 266 -12.14 18.76 0.30
C SER A 266 -11.05 17.71 0.09
N VAL A 267 -10.19 17.95 -0.90
CA VAL A 267 -9.00 17.14 -1.14
C VAL A 267 -7.85 17.80 -0.40
N THR A 268 -7.20 17.09 0.50
CA THR A 268 -6.04 17.57 1.26
C THR A 268 -4.79 16.86 0.77
N ALA A 269 -3.77 17.64 0.40
CA ALA A 269 -2.42 17.16 0.22
C ALA A 269 -1.62 17.49 1.49
N GLU A 270 -1.31 16.46 2.28
CA GLU A 270 -0.48 16.57 3.47
C GLU A 270 0.98 16.31 3.09
N PHE A 271 1.82 17.34 3.14
CA PHE A 271 3.25 17.23 2.83
C PHE A 271 4.05 16.92 4.09
N ARG A 272 4.90 15.88 4.03
CA ARG A 272 5.77 15.40 5.12
C ARG A 272 7.23 15.26 4.67
N GLY A 273 7.72 16.27 3.97
CA GLY A 273 9.06 16.32 3.41
C GLY A 273 9.13 15.62 2.05
N ASN A 274 9.91 14.54 1.95
CA ASN A 274 10.12 13.80 0.70
C ASN A 274 8.95 12.87 0.32
N HIS A 275 7.84 12.94 1.04
CA HIS A 275 6.63 12.21 0.77
C HIS A 275 5.44 12.98 1.34
N GLY A 276 4.24 12.54 1.01
CA GLY A 276 3.02 13.04 1.60
C GLY A 276 1.84 12.13 1.33
N PHE A 277 0.65 12.60 1.66
CA PHE A 277 -0.59 11.85 1.54
C PHE A 277 -1.68 12.68 0.88
N ILE A 278 -2.47 12.05 0.01
CA ILE A 278 -3.74 12.61 -0.46
C ILE A 278 -4.84 12.07 0.45
N LYS A 279 -5.63 13.00 1.00
CA LYS A 279 -6.80 12.68 1.81
C LYS A 279 -8.04 13.31 1.20
N VAL A 280 -9.16 12.64 1.33
CA VAL A 280 -10.49 13.18 1.04
C VAL A 280 -11.27 13.07 2.33
N GLN A 281 -11.69 14.22 2.87
CA GLN A 281 -12.23 14.30 4.24
C GLN A 281 -11.24 13.69 5.27
N ASP A 282 -11.66 12.63 5.97
CA ASP A 282 -10.86 11.91 6.97
C ASP A 282 -10.20 10.64 6.40
N GLU A 283 -10.52 10.26 5.17
CA GLU A 283 -9.96 9.06 4.52
C GLU A 283 -8.64 9.38 3.81
N THR A 284 -7.62 8.55 4.05
CA THR A 284 -6.35 8.64 3.32
C THR A 284 -6.43 7.77 2.08
N ILE A 285 -6.32 8.39 0.90
CA ILE A 285 -6.52 7.70 -0.37
C ILE A 285 -5.24 7.00 -0.81
N CYS A 286 -4.13 7.74 -0.82
CA CYS A 286 -2.83 7.25 -1.26
C CYS A 286 -1.70 8.11 -0.68
N SER A 287 -0.48 7.58 -0.67
CA SER A 287 0.72 8.40 -0.48
C SER A 287 1.29 8.88 -1.81
N PHE A 288 2.16 9.88 -1.76
CA PHE A 288 2.94 10.34 -2.90
C PHE A 288 4.39 10.58 -2.52
N SER A 289 5.29 10.32 -3.47
CA SER A 289 6.74 10.42 -3.32
C SER A 289 7.42 10.20 -4.66
N ASP A 290 8.63 10.72 -4.84
CA ASP A 290 9.47 10.43 -6.02
C ASP A 290 8.76 10.65 -7.37
N GLY A 291 7.71 11.49 -7.37
CA GLY A 291 6.90 11.79 -8.54
C GLY A 291 5.81 10.81 -8.92
N GLY A 292 5.49 9.85 -8.05
CA GLY A 292 4.38 8.93 -8.22
C GLY A 292 3.44 8.93 -7.02
N PHE A 293 2.28 8.30 -7.23
CA PHE A 293 1.36 7.90 -6.17
C PHE A 293 1.59 6.45 -5.81
N HIS A 294 1.34 6.11 -4.54
CA HIS A 294 1.50 4.76 -4.00
C HIS A 294 0.36 4.46 -3.03
N SER A 295 -0.06 3.20 -2.90
CA SER A 295 -1.09 2.83 -1.93
C SER A 295 -0.57 2.82 -0.50
N SER A 296 0.73 2.64 -0.26
CA SER A 296 1.27 2.46 1.08
C SER A 296 1.00 3.63 2.04
N THR A 297 0.60 3.31 3.27
CA THR A 297 0.54 4.18 4.45
C THR A 297 1.93 4.59 4.93
N ARG A 298 2.98 3.98 4.36
CA ARG A 298 4.39 4.12 4.74
C ARG A 298 4.66 3.74 6.19
N GLN A 299 3.75 2.98 6.80
CA GLN A 299 3.94 2.37 8.11
C GLN A 299 4.75 1.08 7.97
N ALA A 300 5.37 0.71 9.08
CA ALA A 300 6.01 -0.56 9.27
C ALA A 300 5.05 -1.74 9.06
N ASN A 301 5.36 -2.63 8.12
CA ASN A 301 4.71 -3.95 8.10
C ASN A 301 5.41 -4.86 9.12
N LEU A 302 4.70 -5.22 10.18
CA LEU A 302 5.19 -6.10 11.27
C LEU A 302 4.42 -7.43 11.31
N VAL A 303 3.69 -7.79 10.25
CA VAL A 303 2.90 -9.03 10.21
C VAL A 303 3.79 -10.25 10.41
N GLN A 304 4.98 -10.29 9.79
CA GLN A 304 5.90 -11.42 9.97
C GLN A 304 6.41 -11.53 11.41
N LEU A 305 6.57 -10.40 12.11
CA LEU A 305 6.92 -10.43 13.53
C LEU A 305 5.77 -11.00 14.35
N GLU A 306 4.53 -10.60 14.06
CA GLU A 306 3.35 -11.12 14.74
C GLU A 306 3.20 -12.63 14.56
N GLU A 307 3.38 -13.15 13.34
CA GLU A 307 3.38 -14.58 13.04
C GLU A 307 4.41 -15.34 13.89
N VAL A 308 5.66 -14.85 13.93
CA VAL A 308 6.73 -15.48 14.72
C VAL A 308 6.42 -15.43 16.22
N LEU A 309 5.85 -14.34 16.71
CA LEU A 309 5.47 -14.21 18.11
C LEU A 309 4.30 -15.16 18.48
N LEU A 310 3.41 -15.46 17.54
CA LEU A 310 2.34 -16.44 17.74
C LEU A 310 2.90 -17.87 17.89
N GLU A 311 3.96 -18.22 17.16
CA GLU A 311 4.63 -19.53 17.29
C GLU A 311 5.26 -19.74 18.68
N LEU A 312 5.63 -18.67 19.37
CA LEU A 312 6.19 -18.72 20.73
C LEU A 312 5.15 -19.03 21.82
N ASN A 313 3.87 -19.23 21.48
CA ASN A 313 2.78 -19.56 22.42
C ASN A 313 2.67 -18.61 23.63
N LEU A 314 2.87 -17.30 23.39
CA LEU A 314 2.72 -16.27 24.42
C LEU A 314 1.24 -15.99 24.71
N ASP A 315 0.94 -15.48 25.91
CA ASP A 315 -0.40 -14.98 26.22
C ASP A 315 -0.75 -13.76 25.36
N SER A 316 -2.00 -13.65 24.92
CA SER A 316 -2.45 -12.59 24.01
C SER A 316 -2.21 -11.18 24.55
N SER A 317 -2.30 -10.98 25.88
CA SER A 317 -1.98 -9.70 26.52
C SER A 317 -0.51 -9.31 26.38
N LYS A 318 0.40 -10.27 26.55
CA LYS A 318 1.84 -10.04 26.40
C LYS A 318 2.21 -9.81 24.94
N LEU A 319 1.67 -10.59 24.01
CA LEU A 319 1.88 -10.38 22.56
C LEU A 319 1.45 -8.97 22.15
N TYR A 320 0.24 -8.54 22.55
CA TYR A 320 -0.23 -7.17 22.30
C TYR A 320 0.73 -6.10 22.85
N THR A 321 1.25 -6.32 24.07
CA THR A 321 2.16 -5.37 24.71
C THR A 321 3.52 -5.32 23.99
N ILE A 322 4.06 -6.47 23.58
CA ILE A 322 5.28 -6.56 22.78
C ILE A 322 5.10 -5.81 21.46
N MET A 323 4.03 -6.13 20.73
CA MET A 323 3.73 -5.49 19.44
C MET A 323 3.59 -3.98 19.57
N LYS A 324 2.93 -3.48 20.63
CA LYS A 324 2.80 -2.05 20.91
C LYS A 324 4.15 -1.36 21.15
N VAL A 325 5.03 -1.97 21.94
CA VAL A 325 6.38 -1.44 22.23
C VAL A 325 7.23 -1.42 20.97
N VAL A 326 7.30 -2.55 20.24
CA VAL A 326 8.09 -2.67 19.02
C VAL A 326 7.59 -1.70 17.95
N SER A 327 6.28 -1.62 17.72
CA SER A 327 5.67 -0.69 16.77
C SER A 327 6.02 0.77 17.08
N THR A 328 6.06 1.13 18.37
CA THR A 328 6.42 2.49 18.80
C THR A 328 7.90 2.81 18.50
N LEU A 329 8.81 1.89 18.84
CA LEU A 329 10.25 2.04 18.56
C LEU A 329 10.52 2.12 17.05
N VAL A 330 9.95 1.20 16.29
CA VAL A 330 10.09 1.12 14.83
C VAL A 330 9.54 2.37 14.15
N ARG A 331 8.32 2.80 14.52
CA ARG A 331 7.72 4.02 13.98
C ARG A 331 8.59 5.24 14.23
N SER A 332 9.13 5.39 15.44
CA SER A 332 9.99 6.54 15.74
C SER A 332 11.29 6.54 14.92
N ALA A 333 11.87 5.36 14.70
CA ALA A 333 13.04 5.21 13.83
C ALA A 333 12.71 5.59 12.37
N GLN A 334 11.58 5.13 11.83
CA GLN A 334 11.13 5.45 10.46
C GLN A 334 10.82 6.95 10.27
N GLU A 335 10.08 7.57 11.20
CA GLU A 335 9.70 8.99 11.12
C GLU A 335 10.93 9.91 11.11
N ARG A 336 11.97 9.53 11.86
CA ARG A 336 13.20 10.32 12.01
C ARG A 336 14.30 9.94 11.02
N LYS A 337 14.05 8.97 10.13
CA LYS A 337 15.00 8.44 9.13
C LYS A 337 16.33 7.96 9.72
N HIS A 338 16.29 7.38 10.92
CA HIS A 338 17.45 6.73 11.51
C HIS A 338 17.28 5.22 11.43
N GLY A 339 18.29 4.51 10.91
CA GLY A 339 18.28 3.06 10.93
C GLY A 339 18.46 2.55 12.36
N CYS A 340 17.71 1.52 12.74
CA CYS A 340 17.71 0.96 14.09
C CYS A 340 17.69 -0.57 14.02
N ALA A 341 18.25 -1.24 15.03
CA ALA A 341 18.11 -2.68 15.21
C ALA A 341 17.54 -2.95 16.60
N LEU A 342 16.54 -3.82 16.68
CA LEU A 342 15.96 -4.28 17.93
C LEU A 342 16.26 -5.78 18.05
N VAL A 343 16.99 -6.15 19.10
CA VAL A 343 17.21 -7.55 19.51
C VAL A 343 16.11 -7.90 20.49
N LEU A 344 15.17 -8.73 20.06
CA LEU A 344 14.12 -9.29 20.89
C LEU A 344 14.62 -10.64 21.40
N ASP A 345 15.19 -10.63 22.59
CA ASP A 345 15.80 -11.80 23.22
C ASP A 345 14.79 -12.47 24.14
N PHE A 346 14.56 -13.75 23.92
CA PHE A 346 13.68 -14.57 24.72
C PHE A 346 14.39 -15.76 25.35
N GLY A 347 15.73 -15.75 25.33
CA GLY A 347 16.58 -16.74 25.95
C GLY A 347 16.61 -16.64 27.47
N SER A 348 16.96 -17.76 28.10
CA SER A 348 17.25 -17.82 29.53
C SER A 348 18.47 -18.70 29.75
N PRO A 349 19.67 -18.13 30.02
CA PRO A 349 19.96 -16.69 30.17
C PRO A 349 19.86 -15.90 28.85
N LEU A 350 19.78 -14.56 28.96
CA LEU A 350 19.86 -13.66 27.80
C LEU A 350 21.20 -13.84 27.08
N ALA A 351 21.20 -13.61 25.76
CA ALA A 351 22.40 -13.59 24.94
C ALA A 351 23.39 -12.55 25.47
N ASN A 352 24.68 -12.92 25.48
CA ASN A 352 25.73 -12.01 25.90
C ASN A 352 26.17 -11.15 24.71
N ILE A 353 25.73 -9.89 24.68
CA ILE A 353 25.96 -8.97 23.56
C ILE A 353 26.84 -7.82 24.00
N SER A 354 27.90 -7.52 23.26
CA SER A 354 28.71 -6.33 23.49
C SER A 354 27.87 -5.07 23.31
N GLY A 355 27.83 -4.16 24.29
CA GLY A 355 27.02 -2.94 24.22
C GLY A 355 27.09 -2.09 25.49
N GLN A 356 26.38 -0.96 25.49
CA GLN A 356 26.23 -0.11 26.67
C GLN A 356 25.11 -0.67 27.56
N HIS A 357 25.49 -1.36 28.62
CA HIS A 357 24.57 -2.02 29.55
C HIS A 357 24.04 -1.03 30.57
N LEU A 358 22.74 -1.12 30.85
CA LEU A 358 22.10 -0.36 31.90
C LEU A 358 22.22 -1.12 33.22
N GLU A 359 22.70 -0.45 34.26
CA GLU A 359 22.73 -1.02 35.62
C GLU A 359 21.32 -1.40 36.09
N THR A 360 20.33 -0.58 35.74
CA THR A 360 18.91 -0.86 35.94
C THR A 360 18.20 -0.89 34.58
N PRO A 361 17.72 -2.06 34.12
CA PRO A 361 16.99 -2.15 32.86
C PRO A 361 15.73 -1.27 32.85
N LEU A 362 15.45 -0.61 31.73
CA LEU A 362 14.25 0.21 31.57
C LEU A 362 13.02 -0.68 31.36
N ASP A 363 11.92 -0.38 32.02
CA ASP A 363 10.66 -1.10 31.84
C ASP A 363 9.85 -0.45 30.72
N LEU A 364 9.86 -1.08 29.54
CA LEU A 364 9.26 -0.53 28.32
C LEU A 364 7.73 -0.44 28.37
N LYS A 365 7.10 -0.96 29.43
CA LYS A 365 5.66 -0.76 29.67
C LYS A 365 5.37 0.65 30.20
N ARG A 366 6.37 1.33 30.77
CA ARG A 366 6.26 2.70 31.27
C ARG A 366 6.54 3.70 30.15
N HIS A 367 5.65 4.68 29.98
CA HIS A 367 5.77 5.67 28.90
C HIS A 367 7.10 6.42 28.89
N MET A 368 7.58 6.88 30.05
CA MET A 368 8.86 7.62 30.14
C MET A 368 10.06 6.77 29.74
N ASP A 369 10.05 5.49 30.10
CA ASP A 369 11.12 4.54 29.77
C ASP A 369 11.12 4.22 28.27
N LEU A 370 9.94 4.09 27.67
CA LEU A 370 9.78 3.87 26.23
C LEU A 370 10.23 5.10 25.41
N ASP A 371 9.94 6.31 25.88
CA ASP A 371 10.42 7.55 25.26
C ASP A 371 11.95 7.66 25.33
N LEU A 372 12.54 7.25 26.46
CA LEU A 372 13.99 7.20 26.62
C LEU A 372 14.59 6.13 25.70
N ALA A 373 14.02 4.93 25.64
CA ALA A 373 14.45 3.87 24.72
C ALA A 373 14.40 4.32 23.26
N THR A 374 13.36 5.08 22.88
CA THR A 374 13.21 5.70 21.56
C THR A 374 14.32 6.71 21.26
N SER A 375 14.84 7.39 22.29
CA SER A 375 15.97 8.31 22.15
C SER A 375 17.31 7.57 22.07
N LEU A 376 17.47 6.49 22.84
CA LEU A 376 18.65 5.60 22.79
C LEU A 376 18.76 4.84 21.46
N ALA A 377 17.63 4.53 20.83
CA ALA A 377 17.54 3.89 19.51
C ALA A 377 18.27 4.65 18.38
N LYS A 378 18.59 5.93 18.60
CA LYS A 378 19.32 6.80 17.65
C LYS A 378 20.83 6.55 17.66
N VAL A 379 21.35 5.92 18.71
CA VAL A 379 22.78 5.59 18.81
C VAL A 379 23.07 4.40 17.90
N ASP A 380 24.21 4.43 17.22
CA ASP A 380 24.64 3.34 16.36
C ASP A 380 24.77 2.01 17.14
N GLY A 381 24.22 0.95 16.55
CA GLY A 381 24.11 -0.38 17.15
C GLY A 381 22.66 -0.82 17.29
N ALA A 382 22.43 -1.78 18.18
CA ALA A 382 21.12 -2.33 18.47
C ALA A 382 20.64 -2.04 19.90
N LEU A 383 19.33 -2.09 20.10
CA LEU A 383 18.70 -2.17 21.41
C LEU A 383 18.55 -3.63 21.80
N HIS A 384 19.04 -4.02 22.99
CA HIS A 384 18.89 -5.36 23.54
C HIS A 384 17.73 -5.39 24.52
N ILE A 385 16.63 -6.03 24.08
CA ILE A 385 15.37 -6.07 24.80
C ILE A 385 15.14 -7.51 25.27
N ASP A 386 15.02 -7.68 26.57
CA ASP A 386 14.44 -8.88 27.17
C ASP A 386 12.95 -8.87 26.86
N MET A 387 12.55 -9.70 25.90
CA MET A 387 11.17 -9.79 25.41
C MET A 387 10.25 -10.43 26.46
N MET A 388 10.78 -11.30 27.32
CA MET A 388 10.00 -12.01 28.33
C MET A 388 9.52 -11.08 29.43
N TYR A 389 10.31 -10.08 29.80
CA TYR A 389 9.96 -9.08 30.81
C TYR A 389 9.66 -7.69 30.23
N LEU A 390 9.89 -7.49 28.93
CA LEU A 390 9.80 -6.21 28.22
C LEU A 390 10.68 -5.14 28.83
N LYS A 391 11.96 -5.49 29.02
CA LYS A 391 12.96 -4.58 29.58
C LYS A 391 14.09 -4.32 28.61
N LEU A 392 14.51 -3.07 28.49
CA LEU A 392 15.72 -2.71 27.76
C LEU A 392 16.93 -2.92 28.66
N HIS A 393 17.82 -3.84 28.30
CA HIS A 393 19.02 -4.17 29.06
C HIS A 393 20.26 -3.41 28.57
N ALA A 394 20.39 -3.24 27.26
CA ALA A 394 21.52 -2.53 26.66
C ALA A 394 21.11 -1.76 25.41
N PHE A 395 21.92 -0.76 25.05
CA PHE A 395 21.83 -0.04 23.78
C PHE A 395 23.22 0.04 23.13
N ALA A 396 23.30 0.53 21.89
CA ALA A 396 24.54 0.54 21.10
C ALA A 396 25.19 -0.86 21.03
N SER A 397 24.36 -1.90 20.97
CA SER A 397 24.83 -3.29 20.98
C SER A 397 25.41 -3.68 19.62
N LEU A 398 26.55 -4.34 19.63
CA LEU A 398 27.26 -4.82 18.45
C LEU A 398 26.84 -6.26 18.15
N LEU A 399 26.28 -6.44 16.96
CA LEU A 399 25.80 -7.73 16.47
C LEU A 399 26.94 -8.43 15.72
N ASP A 400 27.71 -9.21 16.47
CA ASP A 400 28.80 -10.02 15.93
C ASP A 400 28.31 -11.41 15.52
N GLY A 401 29.02 -12.06 14.61
CA GLY A 401 28.73 -13.44 14.19
C GLY A 401 29.55 -13.84 12.97
N ARG A 402 29.60 -15.14 12.68
CA ARG A 402 30.27 -15.69 11.50
C ARG A 402 29.48 -15.42 10.23
N ALA A 403 30.19 -15.44 9.10
CA ALA A 403 29.56 -15.27 7.80
C ALA A 403 28.55 -16.38 7.51
N VAL A 404 27.41 -16.00 6.91
CA VAL A 404 26.32 -16.92 6.55
C VAL A 404 26.02 -16.84 5.06
N ALA A 405 25.49 -17.92 4.48
CA ALA A 405 25.24 -17.99 3.03
C ALA A 405 24.17 -16.99 2.55
N GLY A 406 23.22 -16.62 3.42
CA GLY A 406 22.12 -15.69 3.11
C GLY A 406 22.47 -14.20 3.14
N GLU A 407 23.75 -13.84 3.29
CA GLU A 407 24.18 -12.45 3.28
C GLU A 407 23.89 -11.75 1.94
N ASN A 408 23.45 -10.50 2.02
CA ASN A 408 23.14 -9.69 0.85
C ASN A 408 23.99 -8.41 0.84
N ARG A 409 24.96 -8.36 -0.08
CA ARG A 409 25.87 -7.21 -0.24
C ARG A 409 25.19 -5.93 -0.74
N ALA A 410 24.00 -6.04 -1.33
CA ALA A 410 23.20 -4.87 -1.68
C ALA A 410 22.49 -4.26 -0.46
N ARG A 411 22.39 -4.99 0.65
CA ARG A 411 21.83 -4.50 1.92
C ARG A 411 22.95 -3.99 2.83
N GLY A 412 22.58 -3.11 3.77
CA GLY A 412 23.53 -2.45 4.66
C GLY A 412 24.15 -3.37 5.72
N ALA A 413 25.20 -2.89 6.39
CA ALA A 413 25.92 -3.63 7.43
C ALA A 413 25.00 -4.14 8.55
N ARG A 414 24.03 -3.32 9.00
CA ARG A 414 23.07 -3.69 10.06
C ARG A 414 22.26 -4.94 9.71
N TYR A 415 21.81 -5.06 8.46
CA TYR A 415 21.07 -6.23 7.97
C TYR A 415 21.96 -7.48 7.98
N ASN A 416 23.17 -7.39 7.42
CA ASN A 416 24.07 -8.54 7.38
C ASN A 416 24.56 -8.95 8.77
N SER A 417 24.85 -8.00 9.67
CA SER A 417 25.16 -8.29 11.07
C SER A 417 24.02 -9.00 11.80
N ALA A 418 22.76 -8.64 11.52
CA ALA A 418 21.61 -9.31 12.10
C ALA A 418 21.47 -10.76 11.63
N LEU A 419 21.72 -11.05 10.34
CA LEU A 419 21.75 -12.42 9.81
C LEU A 419 22.82 -13.25 10.53
N ARG A 420 24.04 -12.72 10.64
CA ARG A 420 25.14 -13.43 11.31
C ARG A 420 24.84 -13.70 12.79
N PHE A 421 24.33 -12.69 13.50
CA PHE A 421 24.04 -12.80 14.92
C PHE A 421 22.94 -13.83 15.22
N THR A 422 21.83 -13.78 14.49
CA THR A 422 20.70 -14.70 14.68
C THR A 422 21.00 -16.15 14.24
N ALA A 423 21.99 -16.36 13.39
CA ALA A 423 22.44 -17.71 13.03
C ALA A 423 23.19 -18.42 14.17
N GLU A 424 23.71 -17.66 15.13
CA GLU A 424 24.42 -18.20 16.31
C GLU A 424 23.55 -18.14 17.58
N HIS A 425 22.38 -17.50 17.52
CA HIS A 425 21.48 -17.27 18.66
C HIS A 425 20.02 -17.60 18.30
N ASP A 426 19.63 -18.86 18.54
CA ASP A 426 18.30 -19.38 18.19
C ASP A 426 17.14 -18.73 18.98
N GLN A 427 17.46 -18.15 20.15
CA GLN A 427 16.46 -17.54 21.05
C GLN A 427 16.35 -16.02 20.89
N VAL A 428 16.68 -15.52 19.69
CA VAL A 428 16.64 -14.09 19.36
C VAL A 428 15.90 -13.87 18.06
N ILE A 429 14.99 -12.89 18.07
CA ILE A 429 14.40 -12.31 16.86
C ILE A 429 14.96 -10.91 16.67
N LEU A 430 15.38 -10.57 15.46
CA LEU A 430 15.97 -9.27 15.15
C LEU A 430 15.09 -8.47 14.20
N VAL A 431 14.71 -7.26 14.64
CA VAL A 431 13.95 -6.31 13.83
C VAL A 431 14.92 -5.24 13.34
N VAL A 432 15.23 -5.25 12.04
CA VAL A 432 16.11 -4.27 11.43
C VAL A 432 15.27 -3.24 10.69
N VAL A 433 15.31 -1.99 11.16
CA VAL A 433 14.69 -0.84 10.51
C VAL A 433 15.74 -0.15 9.66
N SER A 434 15.54 -0.16 8.34
CA SER A 434 16.44 0.53 7.43
C SER A 434 16.10 2.01 7.31
N SER A 435 17.10 2.85 6.98
CA SER A 435 16.91 4.30 6.80
C SER A 435 16.04 4.64 5.57
N ASP A 436 16.03 3.76 4.57
CA ASP A 436 15.15 3.78 3.39
C ASP A 436 13.77 3.13 3.64
N ARG A 437 13.47 2.79 4.92
CA ARG A 437 12.20 2.32 5.49
C ARG A 437 11.80 0.83 5.41
N PRO A 438 12.38 -0.08 4.60
CA PRO A 438 12.03 -1.48 4.73
C PRO A 438 12.42 -1.97 6.12
N ILE A 439 11.56 -2.80 6.69
CA ILE A 439 11.82 -3.52 7.92
C ILE A 439 12.09 -4.96 7.54
N SER A 440 13.13 -5.51 8.13
CA SER A 440 13.49 -6.91 7.98
C SER A 440 13.35 -7.58 9.35
N ILE A 441 12.55 -8.63 9.39
CA ILE A 441 12.45 -9.53 10.54
C ILE A 441 13.38 -10.69 10.26
N ILE A 442 14.34 -10.94 11.14
CA ILE A 442 15.42 -11.90 10.93
C ILE A 442 15.48 -12.86 12.13
N GLN A 443 15.55 -14.15 11.85
CA GLN A 443 15.70 -15.21 12.84
C GLN A 443 16.45 -16.40 12.22
N HIS A 444 17.22 -17.14 13.01
CA HIS A 444 17.96 -18.33 12.55
C HIS A 444 18.84 -18.08 11.31
N GLY A 445 19.40 -16.88 11.16
CA GLY A 445 20.25 -16.54 10.01
C GLY A 445 19.52 -16.30 8.70
N ALA A 446 18.19 -16.15 8.72
CA ALA A 446 17.37 -15.87 7.55
C ALA A 446 16.39 -14.71 7.80
N GLU A 447 16.13 -13.92 6.76
CA GLU A 447 15.02 -12.97 6.76
C GLU A 447 13.70 -13.73 6.59
N ILE A 448 12.76 -13.49 7.49
CA ILE A 448 11.43 -14.11 7.48
C ILE A 448 10.58 -13.35 6.46
N LYS A 449 10.23 -14.03 5.37
CA LYS A 449 9.36 -13.51 4.31
C LYS A 449 8.07 -14.33 4.29
N ALA A 450 6.93 -13.65 4.17
CA ALA A 450 5.60 -14.28 4.19
C ALA A 450 5.33 -15.22 2.99
N ARG A 451 6.19 -15.24 1.96
CA ARG A 451 6.29 -16.22 0.87
C ARG A 451 7.59 -15.96 0.10
N CYS A 452 8.14 -17.00 -0.54
CA CYS A 452 9.36 -16.95 -1.36
C CYS A 452 9.42 -15.67 -2.19
N ASP A 453 10.62 -15.08 -2.32
CA ASP A 453 10.89 -14.07 -3.34
C ASP A 453 10.29 -14.57 -4.65
N TRP A 454 9.19 -13.94 -5.05
CA TRP A 454 8.50 -14.30 -6.26
C TRP A 454 9.47 -14.00 -7.39
N GLU A 455 10.03 -15.05 -7.98
CA GLU A 455 10.59 -14.92 -9.32
C GLU A 455 9.40 -14.62 -10.22
N PRO A 456 9.38 -13.46 -10.89
CA PRO A 456 8.36 -13.19 -11.86
C PRO A 456 8.37 -14.34 -12.86
N ARG A 457 7.30 -15.13 -12.88
CA ARG A 457 7.08 -16.10 -13.96
C ARG A 457 6.70 -15.28 -15.18
N TYR A 458 7.72 -14.68 -15.80
CA TYR A 458 7.57 -13.96 -17.05
C TYR A 458 7.02 -14.95 -18.09
N GLN A 459 5.83 -14.65 -18.63
CA GLN A 459 5.30 -15.26 -19.83
C GLN A 459 5.12 -16.78 -19.78
N CYS A 460 4.43 -17.29 -18.76
CA CYS A 460 3.80 -18.60 -18.91
C CYS A 460 2.39 -18.35 -19.44
N LEU A 461 2.18 -18.52 -20.76
CA LEU A 461 0.85 -18.66 -21.34
C LEU A 461 0.20 -19.91 -20.73
N SER A 462 -0.41 -19.77 -19.55
CA SER A 462 -1.16 -20.84 -18.91
C SER A 462 -2.54 -20.88 -19.53
N GLU A 463 -2.93 -22.02 -20.07
CA GLU A 463 -4.29 -22.18 -20.57
C GLU A 463 -5.29 -22.06 -19.41
N PRO A 464 -6.30 -21.18 -19.50
CA PRO A 464 -7.33 -21.07 -18.46
C PRO A 464 -8.09 -22.39 -18.34
N VAL A 465 -8.07 -22.97 -17.15
CA VAL A 465 -8.79 -24.21 -16.80
C VAL A 465 -10.21 -23.87 -16.33
N THR A 466 -11.09 -24.88 -16.28
CA THR A 466 -12.39 -24.68 -15.65
C THR A 466 -12.22 -24.43 -14.14
N LEU A 467 -13.12 -23.64 -13.54
CA LEU A 467 -13.07 -23.38 -12.10
C LEU A 467 -13.25 -24.68 -11.30
N GLU A 468 -14.08 -25.61 -11.78
CA GLU A 468 -14.28 -26.93 -11.18
C GLU A 468 -12.99 -27.74 -11.14
N ASP A 469 -12.28 -27.82 -12.28
CA ASP A 469 -11.01 -28.54 -12.36
C ASP A 469 -9.93 -27.89 -11.50
N TRP A 470 -9.87 -26.56 -11.47
CA TRP A 470 -8.87 -25.81 -10.69
C TRP A 470 -9.03 -26.03 -9.18
N ILE A 471 -10.27 -26.06 -8.69
CA ILE A 471 -10.60 -26.38 -7.29
C ILE A 471 -10.23 -27.84 -6.96
N GLY A 472 -10.40 -28.75 -7.93
CA GLY A 472 -10.05 -30.17 -7.77
C GLY A 472 -8.54 -30.47 -7.82
N GLN A 473 -7.69 -29.53 -8.22
CA GLN A 473 -6.25 -29.74 -8.29
C GLN A 473 -5.60 -29.71 -6.90
N PRO A 474 -4.71 -30.67 -6.55
CA PRO A 474 -3.97 -30.61 -5.31
C PRO A 474 -2.99 -29.43 -5.30
N ASN A 475 -2.88 -28.75 -4.15
CA ASN A 475 -1.89 -27.69 -3.96
C ASN A 475 -0.48 -28.22 -4.26
N HIS A 476 0.17 -27.68 -5.28
CA HIS A 476 1.60 -27.88 -5.49
C HIS A 476 2.33 -27.01 -4.46
N SER A 477 2.59 -27.61 -3.29
CA SER A 477 3.38 -27.04 -2.20
C SER A 477 4.84 -26.88 -2.56
#